data_AF-A0A3D5G4E3-F1
#
_entry.id   AF-A0A3D5G4E3-F1
#
_cell.length_a   1.000
_cell.length_b   1.000
_cell.length_c   1.000
_cell.angle_alpha   90.00
_cell.angle_beta   90.00
_cell.angle_gamma   90.00
#
_symmetry.space_group_name_H-M   'P 1'
#
loop_
_entity.id
_entity.type
_entity.pdbx_description
1 polymer ?
#
loop_
_entity_poly.entity_id
_entity_poly.type
_entity_poly.pdbx_seq_one_letter_code
_entity_poly.pdbx_strand_id
1 'polypeptide(L)' 'FGIAFSNKRWLHFFMLFVPVTGLWMSSLGIVGLALNLRAYDFVSQELRAAEDPE' A
#
# COMPACT_ATOMS: atom_id res chain seq x y z
N PHE A 1 8.27 18.07 -13.97
CA PHE A 1 8.02 17.75 -12.54
C PHE A 1 7.61 18.98 -11.73
N GLY A 2 8.07 20.20 -12.05
CA GLY A 2 7.53 21.45 -11.46
C GLY A 2 7.93 21.75 -10.01
N ILE A 3 8.48 20.76 -9.29
CA ILE A 3 9.03 20.85 -7.94
C ILE A 3 10.46 20.29 -7.90
N ALA A 4 11.29 20.76 -6.98
CA ALA A 4 12.66 20.30 -6.79
C ALA A 4 13.05 20.32 -5.31
N PHE A 5 13.98 19.44 -4.93
CA PHE A 5 14.59 19.47 -3.61
C PHE A 5 15.53 20.66 -3.47
N SER A 6 15.26 21.55 -2.51
CA SER A 6 16.15 22.67 -2.17
C SER A 6 17.11 22.37 -1.01
N ASN A 7 16.82 21.33 -0.22
CA ASN A 7 17.61 20.94 0.94
C ASN A 7 18.19 19.53 0.78
N LYS A 8 19.52 19.42 0.74
CA LYS A 8 20.22 18.14 0.59
C LYS A 8 19.97 17.18 1.76
N ARG A 9 19.87 17.67 3.00
CA ARG A 9 19.58 16.79 4.15
C ARG A 9 18.19 16.19 4.05
N TRP A 10 17.21 16.99 3.62
CA TRP A 10 15.84 16.51 3.38
C TRP A 10 15.79 15.47 2.27
N LEU A 11 16.52 15.70 1.16
CA LEU A 11 16.62 14.72 0.08
C LEU A 11 17.16 13.37 0.58
N HIS A 12 18.26 13.36 1.33
CA HIS A 12 18.86 12.11 1.83
C HIS A 12 17.96 11.40 2.85
N PHE A 13 17.29 12.15 3.73
CA PHE A 13 16.28 11.58 4.62
C PHE A 13 15.14 10.94 3.83
N PHE A 14 14.64 11.62 2.80
CA PHE A 14 13.56 11.10 1.96
C PHE A 14 13.96 9.83 1.20
N MET A 15 15.21 9.77 0.72
CA MET A 15 15.76 8.57 0.08
C MET A 15 15.82 7.37 1.02
N LEU A 16 16.01 7.58 2.33
CA LEU A 16 15.91 6.51 3.34
C LEU A 16 14.44 6.19 3.66
N PHE A 17 13.62 7.22 3.84
CA PHE A 17 12.23 7.09 4.28
C PHE A 17 11.37 6.26 3.31
N VAL A 18 11.50 6.49 2.00
CA VAL A 18 10.68 5.81 0.99
C VAL A 18 10.84 4.28 1.03
N PRO A 19 12.05 3.69 0.87
CA PRO A 19 12.21 2.25 0.90
C PRO A 19 11.93 1.66 2.29
N VAL A 20 12.33 2.33 3.37
CA VAL A 20 12.10 1.83 4.74
C VAL A 20 10.61 1.74 5.05
N THR A 21 9.84 2.77 4.71
CA THR A 21 8.39 2.77 4.92
C THR A 21 7.71 1.73 4.04
N GLY A 22 8.16 1.55 2.79
CA GLY A 22 7.62 0.51 1.90
C GLY A 22 7.79 -0.90 2.48
N LEU A 23 8.97 -1.21 3.03
CA LEU A 23 9.22 -2.49 3.69
C LEU A 23 8.40 -2.66 4.96
N TRP A 24 8.26 -1.59 5.76
CA TRP A 24 7.42 -1.58 6.95
C TRP A 24 5.95 -1.87 6.63
N MET A 25 5.35 -1.15 5.69
CA MET A 25 3.95 -1.34 5.30
C MET A 25 3.70 -2.73 4.70
N SER A 26 4.63 -3.23 3.88
CA SER A 26 4.55 -4.59 3.33
C SER A 26 4.59 -5.66 4.43
N SER A 27 5.46 -5.48 5.43
CA SER A 27 5.59 -6.42 6.55
C SER A 27 4.31 -6.50 7.37
N LEU A 28 3.63 -5.37 7.61
CA LEU A 28 2.32 -5.36 8.27
C LEU A 28 1.29 -6.19 7.50
N GLY A 29 1.27 -6.07 6.16
CA GLY A 29 0.42 -6.90 5.31
C GLY A 29 0.73 -8.40 5.44
N ILE A 30 2.01 -8.78 5.44
CA ILE A 30 2.45 -10.18 5.58
C ILE A 30 2.02 -10.76 6.95
N VAL A 31 2.13 -9.98 8.03
CA VAL A 31 1.64 -10.40 9.35
C VAL A 31 0.12 -10.64 9.33
N GLY A 32 -0.65 -9.80 8.63
CA GLY A 32 -2.09 -10.03 8.41
C GLY A 32 -2.37 -11.33 7.64
N LEU A 33 -1.61 -11.58 6.57
CA LEU A 33 -1.73 -12.82 5.79
C LEU A 33 -1.46 -14.08 6.64
N ALA A 34 -0.49 -14.03 7.56
CA ALA A 34 -0.19 -15.13 8.47
C ALA A 34 -1.39 -15.50 9.37
N LEU A 35 -2.27 -14.53 9.65
CA LEU A 35 -3.51 -14.72 10.39
C LEU A 35 -4.74 -14.92 9.50
N ASN A 36 -4.56 -15.11 8.19
CA ASN A 36 -5.62 -15.14 7.18
C ASN A 36 -6.46 -13.84 7.08
N LEU A 37 -5.97 -12.72 7.62
CA LEU A 37 -6.59 -11.41 7.43
C LEU A 37 -6.18 -10.86 6.07
N ARG A 38 -6.99 -11.14 5.04
CA ARG A 38 -6.71 -10.80 3.63
C ARG A 38 -7.69 -9.74 3.14
N ALA A 39 -7.19 -8.81 2.35
CA ALA A 39 -8.02 -7.99 1.47
C ALA A 39 -8.24 -8.76 0.16
N TYR A 40 -8.98 -9.87 0.22
CA TYR A 40 -9.17 -10.78 -0.92
C TYR A 40 -10.28 -10.29 -1.85
N ASP A 41 -11.48 -10.03 -1.31
CA ASP A 41 -12.63 -9.58 -2.08
C ASP A 41 -13.15 -8.23 -1.57
N PHE A 42 -13.82 -7.51 -2.45
CA PHE A 42 -14.70 -6.43 -2.07
C PHE A 42 -16.14 -6.96 -2.07
N VAL A 43 -16.75 -7.07 -0.88
CA VAL A 43 -18.11 -7.62 -0.71
C VAL A 43 -19.14 -6.91 -1.60
N SER A 44 -19.00 -5.60 -1.82
CA SER A 44 -19.90 -4.86 -2.73
C SER A 44 -19.80 -5.30 -4.19
N GLN A 45 -18.61 -5.70 -4.65
CA GLN A 45 -18.41 -6.22 -6.01
C GLN A 45 -18.96 -7.63 -6.13
N GLU A 46 -18.69 -8.49 -5.14
CA GLU A 46 -19.21 -9.87 -5.11
C GLU A 46 -20.74 -9.89 -5.10
N LEU A 47 -21.38 -9.02 -4.32
CA LEU A 47 -22.83 -8.90 -4.29
C LEU A 47 -23.39 -8.41 -5.64
N ARG A 48 -22.74 -7.43 -6.28
CA ARG A 48 -23.17 -6.95 -7.59
C ARG A 48 -23.02 -8.04 -8.65
N ALA A 49 -21.89 -8.74 -8.69
CA ALA A 49 -21.66 -9.82 -9.64
C ALA A 49 -22.57 -11.03 -9.41
N ALA A 50 -22.98 -11.28 -8.16
CA ALA A 50 -23.95 -12.32 -7.83
C ALA A 50 -25.38 -11.95 -8.25
N GLU A 51 -25.73 -10.67 -8.23
CA GLU A 51 -27.06 -10.17 -8.62
C GLU A 51 -27.17 -9.88 -10.12
N ASP A 52 -26.10 -9.38 -10.74
CA ASP A 52 -26.05 -8.97 -12.14
C ASP A 52 -24.87 -9.63 -12.86
N PRO A 53 -25.11 -10.63 -13.72
CA PRO A 53 -24.08 -11.36 -14.44
C PRO A 53 -23.55 -10.64 -15.70
N GLU A 54 -24.11 -9.47 -16.04
CA GLU A 54 -23.68 -8.61 -17.16
C GLU A 54 -22.76 -7.46 -16.71
#